data_AF-A0A920M9T3-F1
#
_entry.id   AF-A0A920M9T3-F1
#
_cell.length_a   1.000
_cell.length_b   1.000
_cell.length_c   1.000
_cell.angle_alpha   90.00
_cell.angle_beta   90.00
_cell.angle_gamma   90.00
#
_symmetry.space_group_name_H-M   'P 1'
#
loop_
_entity.id
_entity.type
_entity.pdbx_description
1 polymer ?
#
loop_
_entity_poly.entity_id
_entity_poly.type
_entity_poly.pdbx_seq_one_letter_code
_entity_poly.pdbx_strand_id
1 'polypeptide(L)' 'MRRIITGHNAEGKSVVMHEGPPARSIGEDVGGLYEIWNTEATPLQQRVLRIRLISI' A
#
# COMPACT_ATOMS: atom_id res chain seq x y z
N MET A 1 -1.39 12.58 -6.21
CA MET A 1 -2.32 11.90 -5.28
C MET A 1 -1.60 11.62 -3.95
N ARG A 2 -2.28 11.67 -2.80
CA ARG A 2 -1.71 11.33 -1.48
C ARG A 2 -2.28 9.99 -1.01
N ARG A 3 -1.42 9.06 -0.60
CA ARG A 3 -1.79 7.75 -0.04
C ARG A 3 -1.48 7.74 1.46
N ILE A 4 -2.47 7.38 2.25
CA ILE A 4 -2.35 7.20 3.70
C ILE A 4 -2.81 5.78 4.03
N ILE A 5 -1.95 5.02 4.70
CA ILE A 5 -2.22 3.64 5.12
C ILE A 5 -2.25 3.62 6.64
N THR A 6 -3.34 3.12 7.23
CA THR A 6 -3.51 2.97 8.67
C THR A 6 -3.35 1.51 9.08
N GLY A 7 -3.07 1.30 10.36
CA GLY A 7 -2.97 -0.03 10.97
C GLY A 7 -2.96 0.07 12.48
N HIS A 8 -2.65 -1.04 13.16
CA HIS A 8 -2.51 -1.08 14.61
C HIS A 8 -1.04 -1.25 15.00
N ASN A 9 -0.57 -0.47 15.98
CA ASN A 9 0.76 -0.66 16.57
C ASN A 9 0.77 -1.91 17.50
N ALA A 10 1.91 -2.16 18.16
CA ALA A 10 2.08 -3.31 19.06
C ALA A 10 1.11 -3.31 20.26
N GLU A 11 0.57 -2.15 20.63
CA GLU A 11 -0.41 -1.99 21.72
C GLU A 11 -1.86 -2.10 21.23
N GLY A 12 -2.08 -2.39 19.94
CA GLY A 12 -3.41 -2.43 19.35
C GLY A 12 -4.01 -1.05 19.04
N LYS A 13 -3.24 0.04 19.17
CA LYS A 13 -3.71 1.39 18.88
C LYS A 13 -3.66 1.69 17.38
N SER A 14 -4.70 2.32 16.85
CA SER A 14 -4.73 2.78 15.47
C SER A 14 -3.70 3.90 15.23
N VAL A 15 -2.88 3.73 14.18
CA VAL A 15 -1.80 4.64 13.81
C VAL A 15 -1.70 4.80 12.29
N VAL A 16 -1.10 5.88 11.82
CA VAL A 16 -0.66 6.02 10.42
C VAL A 16 0.62 5.22 10.25
N MET A 17 0.57 4.21 9.38
CA MET A 17 1.68 3.31 9.10
C MET A 17 2.52 3.79 7.92
N HIS A 18 1.88 4.41 6.93
CA HIS A 18 2.56 4.96 5.77
C HIS A 18 1.82 6.19 5.25
N GLU A 19 2.59 7.21 4.89
CA GLU A 19 2.11 8.40 4.21
C GLU A 19 3.06 8.71 3.07
N GLY A 20 2.53 8.93 1.87
CA GLY A 20 3.36 9.27 0.73
C GLY A 20 2.60 9.34 -0.60
N PRO A 21 3.34 9.42 -1.72
CA PRO A 21 2.77 9.25 -3.05
C PRO A 21 2.24 7.81 -3.25
N PRO A 22 1.54 7.54 -4.37
CA PRO A 22 1.24 6.17 -4.78
C PRO A 22 2.50 5.30 -4.87
N ALA A 23 2.37 3.97 -4.70
CA ALA A 23 3.53 3.08 -4.74
C ALA A 23 4.19 3.06 -6.12
N ARG A 24 3.40 3.18 -7.19
CA ARG A 24 3.86 3.13 -8.57
C ARG A 24 2.87 3.82 -9.50
N SER A 25 3.37 4.35 -10.61
CA SER A 25 2.59 4.75 -11.78
C SER A 25 2.76 3.70 -12.90
N ILE A 26 1.70 3.41 -13.66
CA ILE A 26 1.68 2.43 -14.74
C ILE A 26 1.06 3.07 -15.98
N GLY A 27 1.73 2.94 -17.14
CA GLY A 27 1.19 3.42 -18.41
C GLY A 27 1.01 4.95 -18.44
N GLU A 28 2.03 5.69 -17.98
CA GLU A 28 2.02 7.16 -17.94
C GLU A 28 1.70 7.77 -19.32
N ASP A 29 2.10 7.10 -20.41
CA ASP A 29 1.87 7.54 -21.80
C ASP A 29 0.45 7.25 -22.34
N VAL A 30 -0.40 6.52 -21.61
CA VAL A 30 -1.75 6.10 -22.05
C VAL A 30 -2.86 6.44 -21.04
N GLY A 31 -2.63 7.47 -20.21
CA GLY A 31 -3.62 7.97 -19.25
C GLY A 31 -3.29 7.69 -17.77
N GLY A 32 -2.19 6.98 -17.49
CA GLY A 32 -1.57 6.88 -16.16
C GLY A 32 -2.44 6.26 -15.07
N LEU A 33 -2.20 4.98 -14.76
CA LEU A 33 -2.75 4.31 -13.57
C LEU A 33 -1.79 4.45 -12.39
N TYR A 34 -2.32 4.47 -11.17
CA TYR A 34 -1.52 4.45 -9.95
C TYR A 34 -1.82 3.20 -9.14
N GLU A 35 -0.78 2.46 -8.76
CA GLU A 35 -0.91 1.38 -7.79
C GLU A 35 -1.00 1.95 -6.38
N ILE A 36 -2.12 1.66 -5.72
CA ILE A 36 -2.39 2.13 -4.35
C ILE A 36 -2.01 1.06 -3.32
N TRP A 37 -2.46 -0.18 -3.49
CA TRP A 37 -2.23 -1.30 -2.56
C TRP A 37 -2.49 -2.67 -3.22
N ASN A 38 -1.74 -3.70 -2.79
CA ASN A 38 -1.99 -5.10 -3.13
C ASN A 38 -1.70 -6.01 -1.91
N THR A 39 -2.27 -7.21 -1.88
CA THR A 39 -2.07 -8.22 -0.84
C THR A 39 -1.58 -9.53 -1.44
N GLU A 40 -0.58 -10.15 -0.82
CA GLU A 40 -0.02 -11.44 -1.26
C GLU A 40 -0.99 -12.63 -1.11
N ALA A 41 -1.96 -12.53 -0.20
CA ALA A 41 -2.88 -13.62 0.10
C ALA A 41 -4.28 -13.13 0.48
N THR A 42 -5.25 -13.98 0.21
CA THR A 42 -6.66 -13.83 0.62
C THR A 42 -7.04 -15.04 1.47
N PRO A 43 -7.49 -14.87 2.73
CA PRO A 43 -7.85 -13.60 3.37
C PRO A 43 -6.64 -12.74 3.76
N LEU A 44 -6.86 -11.43 3.81
CA LEU A 44 -5.85 -10.44 4.21
C LEU A 44 -5.30 -10.77 5.62
N GLN A 45 -3.97 -10.83 5.73
CA GLN A 45 -3.28 -10.95 7.01
C GLN A 45 -2.68 -9.60 7.43
N GLN A 46 -3.38 -8.87 8.31
CA GLN A 46 -2.94 -7.53 8.75
C GLN A 46 -1.60 -7.51 9.53
N ARG A 47 -1.13 -8.67 10.03
CA ARG A 47 0.13 -8.74 10.78
C ARG A 47 1.39 -8.66 9.89
N VAL A 48 1.23 -8.77 8.57
CA VAL A 48 2.31 -8.71 7.58
C VAL A 48 1.94 -7.68 6.51
N LEU A 49 1.95 -6.40 6.86
CA LEU A 49 1.92 -5.30 5.87
C LEU A 49 3.33 -5.13 5.30
N ARG A 50 3.78 -6.07 4.47
CA ARG A 50 5.03 -5.91 3.72
C ARG A 50 4.67 -5.30 2.37
N ILE A 51 4.85 -3.99 2.23
CA ILE A 51 4.80 -3.33 0.92
C ILE A 51 6.03 -3.86 0.16
N ARG A 52 5.85 -4.86 -0.72
CA ARG A 52 6.89 -5.27 -1.65
C ARG A 52 6.64 -4.57 -2.99
N LEU A 53 7.70 -3.99 -3.54
CA LEU A 53 7.77 -3.66 -4.96
C LEU A 53 7.73 -4.99 -5.73
N ILE A 54 6.58 -5.32 -6.32
CA ILE A 54 6.54 -6.37 -7.33
C ILE A 54 7.06 -5.71 -8.63
N SER A 55 8.30 -6.05 -8.98
CA SER A 55 8.83 -5.75 -10.31
C SER A 55 8.23 -6.81 -11.25
N ILE A 56 7.33 -6.38 -12.12
CA ILE A 56 6.88 -7.12 -13.31
C ILE A 56 7.89 -6.85 -14.41
#